data_AF-A0A1H0RGC0-F1
#
_entry.id   AF-A0A1H0RGC0-F1
#
_cell.length_a   1.000
_cell.length_b   1.000
_cell.length_c   1.000
_cell.angle_alpha   90.00
_cell.angle_beta   90.00
_cell.angle_gamma   90.00
#
_symmetry.space_group_name_H-M   'P 1'
#
loop_
_entity.id
_entity.type
_entity.pdbx_description
1 polymer ?
#
loop_
_entity_poly.entity_id
_entity_poly.type
_entity_poly.pdbx_seq_one_letter_code
_entity_poly.pdbx_strand_id
1 'polypeptide(L)'
;MDQETHPGSAALAAYALHVHNKNTARERRISAAAHRKEAKTQKLQVDAFALRKTAKELTAASWQHAATAKAARTEMLEHAARALKQLTTRMPPEYQGWGCTKTHIYTGLLKTLETQVARTNPALPVLAEALQLLLTHREWDEKTLTRLSGARTKAWPTPGTGWPENAPS
;
A
#
# COMPACT_ATOMS: atom_id res chain seq x y z
N MET A 1 15.40 -26.09 -0.45
CA MET A 1 14.41 -25.81 0.60
C MET A 1 13.81 -24.47 0.25
N ASP A 2 12.67 -24.47 -0.43
CA ASP A 2 11.96 -23.25 -0.77
C ASP A 2 11.45 -22.64 0.53
N GLN A 3 11.97 -21.48 0.92
CA GLN A 3 11.37 -20.69 1.98
C GLN A 3 9.97 -20.31 1.50
N GLU A 4 8.96 -21.06 1.95
CA GLU A 4 7.56 -20.66 1.75
C GLU A 4 7.41 -19.24 2.29
N THR A 5 7.26 -18.29 1.37
CA THR A 5 7.14 -16.88 1.72
C THR A 5 5.85 -16.71 2.52
N HIS A 6 5.98 -16.25 3.76
CA HIS A 6 4.82 -16.03 4.64
C HIS A 6 3.78 -15.16 3.90
N PRO A 7 2.49 -15.54 3.86
CA PRO A 7 1.50 -14.80 3.08
C PRO A 7 1.40 -13.33 3.52
N GLY A 8 1.68 -13.02 4.78
CA GLY A 8 1.78 -11.64 5.26
C GLY A 8 2.92 -10.84 4.61
N SER A 9 4.10 -11.43 4.42
CA SER A 9 5.20 -10.74 3.73
C SER A 9 4.95 -10.62 2.22
N ALA A 10 4.30 -11.62 1.61
CA ALA A 10 3.85 -11.53 0.22
C ALA A 10 2.82 -10.40 0.02
N ALA A 11 1.88 -10.23 0.95
CA ALA A 11 0.91 -9.13 0.90
C ALA A 11 1.60 -7.74 0.98
N LEU A 12 2.63 -7.60 1.80
CA LEU A 12 3.40 -6.36 1.92
C LEU A 12 4.22 -6.06 0.66
N ALA A 13 4.82 -7.08 0.04
CA ALA A 13 5.52 -6.94 -1.23
C ALA A 13 4.55 -6.50 -2.35
N ALA A 14 3.36 -7.11 -2.43
CA ALA A 14 2.32 -6.73 -3.37
C ALA A 14 1.81 -5.29 -3.11
N TYR A 15 1.72 -4.85 -1.85
CA TYR A 15 1.41 -3.46 -1.51
C TYR A 15 2.48 -2.49 -2.02
N ALA A 16 3.76 -2.78 -1.81
CA ALA A 16 4.86 -1.96 -2.29
C ALA A 16 4.83 -1.85 -3.83
N LEU A 17 4.59 -2.97 -4.52
CA LEU A 17 4.44 -3.01 -5.97
C LEU A 17 3.23 -2.19 -6.46
N HIS A 18 2.11 -2.25 -5.74
CA HIS A 18 0.93 -1.44 -6.03
C HIS A 18 1.24 0.06 -5.95
N VAL A 19 1.86 0.50 -4.85
CA VAL A 19 2.20 1.91 -4.64
C VAL A 19 3.18 2.40 -5.70
N HIS A 20 4.23 1.62 -5.98
CA HIS A 20 5.21 1.93 -7.00
C HIS A 20 4.55 2.12 -8.38
N ASN A 21 3.82 1.12 -8.86
CA ASN A 21 3.18 1.18 -10.18
C ASN A 21 2.13 2.28 -10.28
N LYS A 22 1.38 2.55 -9.20
CA LYS A 22 0.42 3.66 -9.17
C LYS A 22 1.11 5.01 -9.33
N ASN A 23 2.23 5.22 -8.64
CA ASN A 23 3.01 6.45 -8.74
C ASN A 23 3.65 6.59 -10.12
N THR A 24 4.28 5.53 -10.63
CA THR A 24 4.85 5.53 -11.99
C THR A 24 3.79 5.79 -13.06
N ALA A 25 2.59 5.20 -12.95
CA ALA A 25 1.49 5.48 -13.86
C ALA A 25 1.12 6.97 -13.87
N ARG A 26 1.07 7.60 -12.68
CA ARG A 26 0.79 9.04 -12.53
C ARG A 26 1.90 9.89 -13.16
N GLU A 27 3.16 9.60 -12.86
CA GLU A 27 4.32 10.31 -13.43
C GLU A 27 4.31 10.26 -14.96
N ARG A 28 4.14 9.07 -15.55
CA ARG A 28 4.07 8.90 -17.01
C ARG A 28 2.92 9.68 -17.64
N ARG A 29 1.78 9.76 -16.96
CA ARG A 29 0.64 10.57 -17.41
C ARG A 29 0.94 12.07 -17.37
N ILE A 30 1.63 12.55 -16.34
CA ILE A 30 2.07 13.94 -16.20
C ILE A 30 3.09 14.28 -17.30
N SER A 31 4.11 13.44 -17.51
CA SER A 31 5.10 13.61 -18.57
C SER A 31 4.46 13.62 -19.96
N ALA A 32 3.49 12.73 -20.22
CA ALA A 32 2.74 12.72 -21.48
C ALA A 32 1.97 14.03 -21.69
N ALA A 33 1.35 14.58 -20.64
CA ALA A 33 0.66 15.87 -20.72
C ALA A 33 1.63 17.03 -20.97
N ALA A 34 2.81 17.00 -20.34
CA ALA A 34 3.87 17.98 -20.55
C ALA A 34 4.35 17.98 -22.02
N HIS A 35 4.67 16.82 -22.59
CA HIS A 35 5.08 16.72 -23.99
C HIS A 35 3.97 17.15 -24.97
N ARG A 36 2.70 16.89 -24.66
CA ARG A 36 1.58 17.43 -25.46
C ARG A 36 1.50 18.95 -25.40
N LYS A 37 1.78 19.55 -24.25
CA LYS A 37 1.82 21.01 -24.09
C LYS A 37 2.99 21.60 -24.88
N GLU A 38 4.17 20.99 -24.78
CA GLU A 38 5.37 21.39 -25.51
C GLU A 38 5.19 21.24 -27.03
N ALA A 39 4.55 20.17 -27.50
CA ALA A 39 4.26 19.97 -28.92
C ALA A 39 3.33 21.04 -29.52
N LYS A 40 2.59 21.80 -28.71
CA LYS A 40 1.77 22.93 -29.17
C LYS A 40 2.57 24.21 -29.33
N THR A 41 3.70 24.34 -28.63
CA THR A 41 4.55 25.53 -28.68
C THR A 41 5.67 25.40 -29.71
N GLN A 42 5.94 24.20 -30.22
CA GLN A 42 6.97 23.98 -31.25
C GLN A 42 6.56 24.57 -32.60
N LYS A 43 7.50 25.30 -33.22
CA LYS A 43 7.33 25.89 -34.55
C LYS A 43 7.56 24.88 -35.68
N LEU A 44 8.43 23.90 -35.46
CA LEU A 44 8.76 22.85 -36.42
C LEU A 44 7.81 21.66 -36.25
N GLN A 45 7.17 21.26 -37.34
CA GLN A 45 6.22 20.13 -37.33
C GLN A 45 6.89 18.79 -37.01
N VAL A 46 8.16 18.62 -37.39
CA VAL A 46 8.93 17.39 -37.11
C VAL A 46 9.13 17.21 -35.60
N ASP A 47 9.50 18.28 -34.89
CA ASP A 47 9.69 18.26 -33.43
C ASP A 47 8.36 18.09 -32.69
N ALA A 48 7.31 18.78 -33.16
CA ALA A 48 5.96 18.60 -32.62
C ALA A 48 5.46 17.15 -32.81
N PHE A 49 5.78 16.52 -33.94
CA PHE A 49 5.44 15.12 -34.19
C PHE A 49 6.20 14.17 -33.27
N ALA A 50 7.51 14.37 -33.10
CA ALA A 50 8.33 13.58 -32.19
C ALA A 50 7.77 13.64 -30.75
N LEU A 51 7.44 14.83 -30.26
CA LEU A 51 6.84 15.03 -28.92
C LEU A 51 5.45 14.39 -28.77
N ARG A 52 4.63 14.40 -29.83
CA ARG A 52 3.33 13.70 -29.82
C ARG A 52 3.50 12.18 -29.78
N LYS A 53 4.49 11.65 -30.51
CA LYS A 53 4.82 10.23 -30.50
C LYS A 53 5.25 9.78 -29.10
N THR A 54 6.20 10.48 -28.48
CA THR A 54 6.65 10.16 -27.11
C THR A 54 5.50 10.28 -26.10
N ALA A 55 4.64 11.30 -26.22
CA ALA A 55 3.46 11.43 -25.37
C ALA A 55 2.48 10.25 -25.50
N LYS A 56 2.32 9.69 -26.71
CA LYS A 56 1.48 8.50 -26.95
C LYS A 56 2.08 7.26 -26.28
N GLU A 57 3.38 7.05 -26.44
CA GLU A 57 4.12 5.95 -25.80
C GLU A 57 4.04 6.02 -24.27
N LEU A 58 4.25 7.21 -23.69
CA LEU A 58 4.12 7.44 -22.25
C LEU A 58 2.70 7.20 -21.73
N THR A 59 1.68 7.49 -22.54
CA THR A 59 0.28 7.20 -22.18
C THR A 59 0.02 5.69 -22.17
N ALA A 60 0.53 4.95 -23.16
CA ALA A 60 0.43 3.50 -23.19
C ALA A 60 1.16 2.86 -21.99
N ALA A 61 2.37 3.33 -21.67
CA ALA A 61 3.11 2.88 -20.50
C ALA A 61 2.37 3.18 -19.19
N SER A 62 1.75 4.37 -19.07
CA SER A 62 0.91 4.72 -17.92
C SER A 62 -0.24 3.73 -17.72
N TRP A 63 -0.89 3.29 -18.80
CA TRP A 63 -1.97 2.31 -18.73
C TRP A 63 -1.47 0.93 -18.30
N GLN A 64 -0.30 0.52 -18.80
CA GLN A 64 0.33 -0.74 -18.38
C GLN A 64 0.67 -0.74 -16.88
N HIS A 65 1.21 0.37 -16.37
CA HIS A 65 1.48 0.53 -14.94
C HIS A 65 0.18 0.59 -14.10
N ALA A 66 -0.88 1.20 -14.62
CA ALA A 66 -2.18 1.19 -13.94
C ALA A 66 -2.79 -0.23 -13.87
N ALA A 67 -2.64 -1.03 -14.93
CA ALA A 67 -3.10 -2.42 -14.96
C ALA A 67 -2.32 -3.30 -13.97
N THR A 68 -0.99 -3.19 -13.95
CA THR A 68 -0.14 -3.90 -12.97
C THR A 68 -0.43 -3.46 -11.53
N ALA A 69 -0.68 -2.16 -11.27
CA ALA A 69 -1.11 -1.71 -9.95
C ALA A 69 -2.46 -2.33 -9.53
N LYS A 70 -3.39 -2.54 -10.47
CA LYS A 70 -4.67 -3.23 -10.20
C LYS A 70 -4.46 -4.71 -9.89
N ALA A 71 -3.59 -5.39 -10.62
CA ALA A 71 -3.23 -6.79 -10.34
C ALA A 71 -2.59 -6.94 -8.95
N ALA A 72 -1.57 -6.14 -8.64
CA ALA A 72 -0.90 -6.13 -7.34
C ALA A 72 -1.86 -5.82 -6.17
N ARG A 73 -2.88 -4.98 -6.41
CA ARG A 73 -3.95 -4.75 -5.43
C ARG A 73 -4.73 -6.03 -5.12
N THR A 74 -5.09 -6.81 -6.13
CA THR A 74 -5.83 -8.06 -5.95
C THR A 74 -4.96 -9.08 -5.20
N GLU A 75 -3.71 -9.24 -5.62
CA GLU A 75 -2.73 -10.13 -4.97
C GLU A 75 -2.55 -9.77 -3.50
N MET A 76 -2.40 -8.48 -3.18
CA MET A 76 -2.29 -8.01 -1.80
C MET A 76 -3.49 -8.45 -0.95
N LEU A 77 -4.72 -8.31 -1.46
CA LEU A 77 -5.93 -8.69 -0.72
C LEU A 77 -6.03 -10.19 -0.52
N GLU A 78 -5.68 -10.98 -1.54
CA GLU A 78 -5.66 -12.45 -1.44
C GLU A 78 -4.65 -12.92 -0.41
N HIS A 79 -3.42 -12.40 -0.46
CA HIS A 79 -2.37 -12.73 0.49
C HIS A 79 -2.70 -12.24 1.90
N ALA A 80 -3.32 -11.06 2.04
CA ALA A 80 -3.79 -10.55 3.33
C ALA A 80 -4.87 -11.45 3.93
N ALA A 81 -5.82 -11.94 3.12
CA ALA A 81 -6.85 -12.87 3.57
C ALA A 81 -6.25 -14.22 4.01
N ARG A 82 -5.24 -14.73 3.29
CA ARG A 82 -4.50 -15.95 3.68
C ARG A 82 -3.72 -15.73 4.98
N ALA A 83 -3.06 -14.59 5.12
CA ALA A 83 -2.33 -14.23 6.34
C ALA A 83 -3.27 -14.12 7.54
N LEU A 84 -4.43 -13.48 7.38
CA LEU A 84 -5.45 -13.41 8.42
C LEU A 84 -5.85 -14.81 8.89
N LYS A 85 -6.19 -15.71 7.96
CA LYS A 85 -6.55 -17.11 8.31
C LYS A 85 -5.45 -17.82 9.10
N GLN A 86 -4.19 -17.64 8.72
CA GLN A 86 -3.07 -18.26 9.44
C GLN A 86 -2.91 -17.67 10.84
N LEU A 87 -2.94 -16.34 10.97
CA LEU A 87 -2.76 -15.64 12.23
C LEU A 87 -3.92 -15.86 13.21
N THR A 88 -5.14 -16.12 12.72
CA THR A 88 -6.29 -16.46 13.57
C THR A 88 -6.30 -17.93 13.96
N THR A 89 -5.84 -18.83 13.09
CA THR A 89 -5.82 -20.28 13.36
C THR A 89 -4.68 -20.66 14.31
N ARG A 90 -3.52 -20.01 14.18
CA ARG A 90 -2.33 -20.30 14.96
C ARG A 90 -1.87 -19.02 15.66
N MET A 91 -2.32 -18.86 16.91
CA MET A 91 -1.79 -17.82 17.78
C MET A 91 -0.29 -18.04 18.00
N PRO A 92 0.50 -16.96 18.18
CA PRO A 92 1.92 -17.10 18.50
C PRO A 92 2.13 -17.96 19.75
N PRO A 93 3.17 -18.82 19.80
CA PRO A 93 3.37 -19.73 20.93
C PRO A 93 3.58 -18.97 22.26
N GLU A 94 4.19 -17.79 22.21
CA GLU A 94 4.36 -16.85 23.31
C GLU A 94 3.07 -16.17 23.80
N TYR A 95 1.93 -16.34 23.11
CA TYR A 95 0.67 -15.63 23.40
C TYR A 95 0.20 -15.79 24.85
N GLN A 96 0.37 -16.97 25.45
CA GLN A 96 -0.04 -17.24 26.84
C GLN A 96 0.81 -16.46 27.87
N GLY A 97 2.04 -16.08 27.52
CA GLY A 97 2.94 -15.30 28.37
C GLY A 97 2.81 -13.79 28.19
N TRP A 98 1.92 -13.31 27.33
CA TRP A 98 1.75 -11.89 27.08
C TRP A 98 0.92 -11.22 28.19
N GLY A 99 1.38 -10.06 28.65
CA GLY A 99 0.58 -9.19 29.50
C GLY A 99 -0.66 -8.63 28.77
N CYS A 100 -1.66 -8.21 29.54
CA CYS A 100 -2.97 -7.77 29.03
C CYS A 100 -2.90 -6.77 27.86
N THR A 101 -1.99 -5.79 27.94
CA THR A 101 -1.82 -4.73 26.95
C THR A 101 -1.42 -5.27 25.58
N LYS A 102 -0.39 -6.13 25.52
CA LYS A 102 0.11 -6.71 24.26
C LYS A 102 -0.96 -7.58 23.60
N THR A 103 -1.63 -8.41 24.40
CA THR A 103 -2.75 -9.26 23.95
C THR A 103 -3.90 -8.44 23.39
N HIS A 104 -4.29 -7.36 24.07
CA HIS A 104 -5.36 -6.46 23.62
C HIS A 104 -5.02 -5.72 22.33
N ILE A 105 -3.77 -5.28 22.16
CA ILE A 105 -3.31 -4.61 20.94
C ILE A 105 -3.29 -5.61 19.77
N TYR A 106 -2.71 -6.80 19.98
CA TYR A 106 -2.61 -7.83 18.95
C TYR A 106 -3.98 -8.27 18.44
N THR A 107 -4.91 -8.57 19.34
CA THR A 107 -6.31 -8.90 18.98
C THR A 107 -7.03 -7.74 18.30
N GLY A 108 -6.77 -6.49 18.73
CA GLY A 108 -7.27 -5.29 18.07
C GLY A 108 -6.80 -5.20 16.61
N LEU A 109 -5.52 -5.43 16.35
CA LEU A 109 -4.94 -5.42 15.01
C LEU A 109 -5.50 -6.55 14.13
N LEU A 110 -5.70 -7.75 14.68
CA LEU A 110 -6.36 -8.85 13.97
C LEU A 110 -7.78 -8.47 13.54
N LYS A 111 -8.55 -7.84 14.44
CA LYS A 111 -9.90 -7.36 14.12
C LYS A 111 -9.90 -6.26 13.07
N THR A 112 -8.91 -5.36 13.09
CA THR A 112 -8.73 -4.35 12.04
C THR A 112 -8.44 -5.01 10.69
N LEU A 113 -7.55 -6.00 10.66
CA LEU A 113 -7.21 -6.76 9.46
C LEU A 113 -8.45 -7.47 8.90
N GLU A 114 -9.19 -8.18 9.74
CA GLU A 114 -10.46 -8.84 9.39
C GLU A 114 -11.49 -7.87 8.81
N THR A 115 -11.72 -6.75 9.50
CA THR A 115 -12.66 -5.72 9.07
C THR A 115 -12.27 -5.15 7.72
N GLN A 116 -10.98 -4.89 7.50
CA GLN A 116 -10.52 -4.33 6.23
C GLN A 116 -10.61 -5.34 5.10
N VAL A 117 -10.22 -6.61 5.30
CA VAL A 117 -10.33 -7.66 4.27
C VAL A 117 -11.78 -7.87 3.84
N ALA A 118 -12.75 -7.74 4.75
CA ALA A 118 -14.18 -7.90 4.46
C ALA A 118 -14.83 -6.71 3.75
N ARG A 119 -14.18 -5.54 3.68
CA ARG A 119 -14.76 -4.33 3.06
C ARG A 119 -14.80 -4.44 1.53
N THR A 120 -15.85 -3.89 0.93
CA THR A 120 -15.93 -3.69 -0.54
C THR A 120 -14.84 -2.74 -1.06
N ASN A 121 -14.47 -1.72 -0.27
CA ASN A 121 -13.38 -0.82 -0.59
C ASN A 121 -12.35 -0.77 0.57
N PRO A 122 -11.41 -1.74 0.62
CA PRO A 122 -10.44 -1.83 1.69
C PRO A 122 -9.38 -0.73 1.60
N ALA A 123 -9.02 -0.16 2.76
CA ALA A 123 -7.90 0.77 2.89
C ALA A 123 -6.58 -0.02 2.91
N LEU A 124 -5.94 -0.15 1.75
CA LEU A 124 -4.67 -0.89 1.61
C LEU A 124 -3.56 -0.44 2.57
N PRO A 125 -3.34 0.86 2.81
CA PRO A 125 -2.28 1.28 3.74
C PRO A 125 -2.53 0.79 5.16
N VAL A 126 -3.79 0.78 5.61
CA VAL A 126 -4.19 0.30 6.94
C VAL A 126 -4.00 -1.23 7.03
N LEU A 127 -4.32 -1.96 5.97
CA LEU A 127 -4.05 -3.40 5.88
C LEU A 127 -2.56 -3.72 5.98
N ALA A 128 -1.75 -3.01 5.20
CA ALA A 128 -0.29 -3.20 5.19
C ALA A 128 0.31 -2.89 6.55
N GLU A 129 -0.08 -1.77 7.18
CA GLU A 129 0.42 -1.40 8.51
C GLU A 129 0.02 -2.43 9.57
N ALA A 130 -1.24 -2.88 9.58
CA ALA A 130 -1.69 -3.90 10.52
C ALA A 130 -0.92 -5.22 10.33
N LEU A 131 -0.71 -5.65 9.09
CA LEU A 131 0.10 -6.85 8.79
C LEU A 131 1.55 -6.68 9.24
N GLN A 132 2.19 -5.55 8.94
CA GLN A 132 3.56 -5.29 9.37
C GLN A 132 3.70 -5.36 10.89
N LEU A 133 2.78 -4.73 11.63
CA LEU A 133 2.79 -4.74 13.08
C LEU A 133 2.56 -6.16 13.64
N LEU A 134 1.62 -6.91 13.08
CA LEU A 134 1.34 -8.29 13.49
C LEU A 134 2.55 -9.21 13.24
N LEU A 135 3.28 -9.03 12.13
CA LEU A 135 4.47 -9.82 11.83
C LEU A 135 5.67 -9.46 12.71
N THR A 136 5.75 -8.22 13.19
CA THR A 136 6.85 -7.70 14.04
C THR A 136 6.51 -7.70 15.53
N HIS A 137 5.46 -8.42 15.94
CA HIS A 137 4.99 -8.43 17.34
C HIS A 137 6.04 -8.88 18.37
N ARG A 138 7.07 -9.62 17.93
CA ARG A 138 8.20 -10.04 18.78
C ARG A 138 9.09 -8.87 19.21
N GLU A 139 9.15 -7.83 18.40
CA GLU A 139 10.00 -6.66 18.59
C GLU A 139 9.29 -5.53 19.35
N TRP A 140 8.03 -5.73 19.74
CA TRP A 140 7.28 -4.71 20.48
C TRP A 140 7.86 -4.51 21.88
N ASP A 141 8.55 -3.39 22.07
CA ASP A 141 9.00 -2.88 23.36
C ASP A 141 7.89 -2.09 24.07
N GLU A 142 8.13 -1.72 25.33
CA GLU A 142 7.19 -0.96 26.14
C GLU A 142 6.80 0.37 25.47
N LYS A 143 7.77 1.06 24.87
CA LYS A 143 7.55 2.31 24.13
C LYS A 143 6.59 2.11 22.95
N THR A 144 6.75 1.03 22.19
CA THR A 144 5.86 0.67 21.08
C THR A 144 4.47 0.32 21.57
N LEU A 145 4.37 -0.43 22.67
CA LEU A 145 3.09 -0.76 23.30
C LEU A 145 2.34 0.51 23.76
N THR A 146 3.03 1.47 24.40
CA THR A 146 2.45 2.75 24.83
C THR A 146 1.94 3.56 23.64
N ARG A 147 2.72 3.62 22.54
CA ARG A 147 2.31 4.30 21.30
C ARG A 147 1.05 3.64 20.71
N LEU A 148 1.06 2.31 20.60
CA LEU A 148 -0.05 1.55 20.00
C LEU A 148 -1.31 1.58 20.89
N SER A 149 -1.16 1.60 22.22
CA SER A 149 -2.29 1.78 23.14
C SER A 149 -2.89 3.18 23.06
N GLY A 150 -2.05 4.22 22.87
CA GLY A 150 -2.49 5.60 22.71
C GLY A 150 -3.18 5.87 21.37
N ALA A 151 -2.78 5.17 20.29
CA ALA A 151 -3.43 5.26 18.99
C ALA A 151 -4.87 4.71 18.97
N ARG A 152 -5.29 3.97 20.02
CA ARG A 152 -6.61 3.36 20.13
C ARG A 152 -7.74 4.35 20.43
N THR A 153 -7.44 5.58 20.86
CA THR A 153 -8.45 6.59 21.27
C THR A 153 -8.73 7.68 20.24
N LYS A 154 -7.90 7.83 19.20
CA LYS A 154 -8.14 8.75 18.09
C LYS A 154 -7.73 8.03 16.82
N ALA A 155 -8.71 7.56 16.04
CA ALA A 155 -8.57 7.10 14.66
C ALA A 155 -7.16 6.61 14.28
N TRP A 156 -6.99 5.30 14.18
CA TRP A 156 -5.87 4.72 13.43
C TRP A 156 -5.63 5.59 12.20
N PRO A 157 -4.41 6.15 11.99
CA PRO A 157 -4.23 7.21 11.04
C PRO A 157 -4.72 6.70 9.69
N THR A 158 -5.88 7.19 9.24
CA THR A 158 -6.13 7.30 7.83
C THR A 158 -4.90 7.98 7.29
N PRO A 159 -4.12 7.34 6.39
CA PRO A 159 -2.91 7.93 5.86
C PRO A 159 -3.33 9.32 5.41
N GLY A 160 -2.71 10.32 6.03
CA GLY A 160 -3.07 11.70 5.81
C GLY A 160 -3.19 11.92 4.32
N THR A 161 -4.29 12.54 3.91
CA THR A 161 -4.31 13.51 2.83
C THR A 161 -3.25 14.58 3.11
N GLY A 162 -2.00 14.16 2.95
CA GLY A 162 -0.75 14.89 3.04
C GLY A 162 0.11 14.45 1.85
N TRP A 163 -0.52 14.33 0.68
CA TRP A 163 0.14 14.82 -0.52
C TRP A 163 -0.02 16.34 -0.47
N PRO A 164 1.05 17.14 -0.71
CA PRO A 164 0.93 18.59 -0.73
C PRO A 164 0.11 18.99 -1.95
N GLU A 165 -1.21 19.08 -1.76
CA GLU A 165 -2.14 19.76 -2.64
C GLU A 165 -2.47 21.08 -1.95
N ASN A 166 -1.47 21.97 -1.90
CA ASN A 166 -1.58 23.40 -1.65
C ASN A 166 -0.17 24.00 -1.74
N ALA A 167 0.29 24.25 -2.96
CA ALA A 167 1.19 25.36 -3.20
C ALA A 167 0.32 26.61 -3.32
N PRO A 168 0.50 27.65 -2.49
CA PRO A 168 -0.17 28.93 -2.73
C PRO A 168 0.27 29.52 -4.08
N SER A 169 -0.68 30.24 -4.66
CA SER A 169 -0.72 30.86 -5.99
C SER A 169 0.54 31.58 -6.44
#